data_AF-A0A833YRF0-F1
#
_entry.id   AF-A0A833YRF0-F1
#
_cell.length_a   1.000
_cell.length_b   1.000
_cell.length_c   1.000
_cell.angle_alpha   90.00
_cell.angle_beta   90.00
_cell.angle_gamma   90.00
#
_symmetry.space_group_name_H-M   'P 1'
#
loop_
_entity.id
_entity.type
_entity.pdbx_description
1 polymer ?
#
loop_
_entity_poly.entity_id
_entity_poly.type
_entity_poly.pdbx_seq_one_letter_code
_entity_poly.pdbx_strand_id
1 'polypeptide(L)'
;MRSGGRGRPRLRLGERGILQKPTAPSRRLLPRAQLLPLLLLALAMASAFYIVWSGWHHHRTEELPPGRDLRGQLIGSLPEARMRRVVGQLDPQRLWNIYLRPLLVVRTPGSPGNLQVRKAAPVTLQLLFLDGEEALREWGPKDSLYGSRHLAQLMESAPHSPGPTRIQAIELFVLLDLLGAPHPTFYSHFPRTARWFHRLKSIEKRLHRLNLLQSHPQEVMYFQPGEPPGSVEDDHIPFLRRGVPVLHLISTPFPSVWHTPDDSEANLHPPTVHNLSRILAVFLAEYLGL
;
A
#
# COMPACT_ATOMS: atom_id res chain seq x y z
N MET A 1 -21.89 49.60 44.96
CA MET A 1 -21.85 48.64 46.09
C MET A 1 -21.31 47.29 45.59
N ARG A 2 -21.10 46.31 46.49
CA ARG A 2 -20.15 45.19 46.31
C ARG A 2 -20.62 44.03 45.43
N SER A 3 -19.65 43.48 44.67
CA SER A 3 -19.25 42.07 44.53
C SER A 3 -20.26 40.95 44.88
N GLY A 4 -20.42 40.01 43.94
CA GLY A 4 -20.86 38.62 44.20
C GLY A 4 -19.86 37.64 43.58
N GLY A 5 -19.53 36.54 44.26
CA GLY A 5 -18.51 35.60 43.80
C GLY A 5 -18.73 34.14 44.25
N ARG A 6 -18.01 33.23 43.55
CA ARG A 6 -17.59 31.85 43.87
C ARG A 6 -18.45 30.99 44.84
N GLY A 7 -18.80 29.76 44.41
CA GLY A 7 -18.95 28.62 45.35
C GLY A 7 -19.75 27.40 44.87
N ARG A 8 -19.10 26.23 44.73
CA ARG A 8 -19.70 24.87 44.80
C ARG A 8 -19.71 24.43 46.30
N PRO A 9 -20.60 23.54 46.83
CA PRO A 9 -20.49 22.08 46.56
C PRO A 9 -21.71 21.12 46.80
N ARG A 10 -21.58 19.91 46.20
CA ARG A 10 -21.92 18.53 46.65
C ARG A 10 -23.19 18.14 47.49
N LEU A 11 -24.01 17.29 46.85
CA LEU A 11 -24.44 15.90 47.21
C LEU A 11 -25.31 15.52 48.45
N ARG A 12 -26.37 14.75 48.13
CA ARG A 12 -27.06 13.63 48.86
C ARG A 12 -27.97 13.91 50.07
N LEU A 13 -29.20 13.39 49.99
CA LEU A 13 -29.84 12.59 51.05
C LEU A 13 -30.91 11.64 50.48
N GLY A 14 -31.29 10.61 51.26
CA GLY A 14 -32.37 9.64 50.97
C GLY A 14 -31.89 8.34 50.27
N GLU A 15 -32.02 7.14 50.86
CA GLU A 15 -32.38 6.78 52.24
C GLU A 15 -31.81 5.38 52.59
N ARG A 16 -31.81 4.97 53.87
CA ARG A 16 -31.17 3.72 54.36
C ARG A 16 -32.17 2.75 54.99
N GLY A 17 -31.92 1.45 54.81
CA GLY A 17 -32.48 0.35 55.62
C GLY A 17 -33.46 -0.53 54.82
N ILE A 18 -33.49 -1.86 54.98
CA ILE A 18 -32.99 -2.70 56.08
C ILE A 18 -32.33 -3.99 55.52
N LEU A 19 -31.25 -4.48 56.18
CA LEU A 19 -30.59 -5.77 55.88
C LEU A 19 -31.37 -6.95 56.51
N GLN A 20 -31.40 -8.15 55.94
CA GLN A 20 -30.47 -9.30 56.18
C GLN A 20 -31.15 -10.57 55.59
N LYS A 21 -30.53 -11.74 55.33
CA LYS A 21 -29.17 -12.22 54.99
C LYS A 21 -29.37 -13.62 54.30
N PRO A 22 -28.38 -14.21 53.60
CA PRO A 22 -28.64 -15.31 52.65
C PRO A 22 -28.63 -16.72 53.27
N THR A 23 -29.30 -17.67 52.60
CA THR A 23 -29.20 -19.12 52.81
C THR A 23 -28.58 -19.82 51.59
N ALA A 24 -27.71 -20.80 51.84
CA ALA A 24 -26.86 -21.47 50.85
C ALA A 24 -27.47 -22.82 50.36
N PRO A 25 -26.83 -23.55 49.42
CA PRO A 25 -27.55 -24.22 48.33
C PRO A 25 -28.08 -25.62 48.66
N SER A 26 -29.16 -26.01 47.97
CA SER A 26 -29.56 -27.42 47.85
C SER A 26 -29.25 -27.98 46.46
N ARG A 27 -28.33 -28.94 46.40
CA ARG A 27 -28.12 -29.76 45.20
C ARG A 27 -29.33 -30.68 45.03
N ARG A 28 -29.97 -30.68 43.85
CA ARG A 28 -30.86 -31.77 43.42
C ARG A 28 -30.46 -32.21 42.01
N LEU A 29 -30.69 -33.51 41.77
CA LEU A 29 -30.02 -34.29 40.73
C LEU A 29 -30.58 -34.01 39.33
N LEU A 30 -29.71 -34.04 38.32
CA LEU A 30 -30.06 -33.87 36.91
C LEU A 30 -30.96 -35.03 36.42
N PRO A 31 -32.13 -34.75 35.82
CA PRO A 31 -32.93 -35.79 35.15
C PRO A 31 -32.22 -36.26 33.86
N ARG A 32 -32.27 -37.57 33.61
CA ARG A 32 -31.64 -38.20 32.43
C ARG A 32 -32.43 -37.96 31.15
N ALA A 33 -31.68 -37.62 30.08
CA ALA A 33 -32.06 -37.69 28.65
C ALA A 33 -33.20 -36.73 28.22
N GLN A 34 -33.11 -36.04 27.08
CA GLN A 34 -33.05 -36.63 25.74
C GLN A 34 -32.02 -35.91 24.84
N LEU A 35 -30.82 -36.51 24.69
CA LEU A 35 -29.81 -36.03 23.73
C LEU A 35 -30.04 -36.54 22.29
N LEU A 36 -30.91 -37.53 22.11
CA LEU A 36 -31.20 -38.14 20.80
C LEU A 36 -31.66 -37.12 19.73
N PRO A 37 -32.60 -36.19 20.02
CA PRO A 37 -33.06 -35.22 19.01
C PRO A 37 -31.95 -34.27 18.54
N LEU A 38 -31.07 -33.86 19.46
CA LEU A 38 -29.93 -32.98 19.14
C LEU A 38 -28.85 -33.72 18.35
N LEU A 39 -28.60 -34.99 18.66
CA LEU A 39 -27.69 -35.86 17.88
C LEU A 39 -28.23 -36.13 16.47
N LEU A 40 -29.54 -36.38 16.32
CA LEU A 40 -30.18 -36.55 15.02
C LEU A 40 -30.16 -35.25 14.19
N LEU A 41 -30.37 -34.09 14.80
CA LEU A 41 -30.25 -32.79 14.13
C LEU A 41 -28.80 -32.53 13.67
N ALA A 42 -27.82 -32.85 14.50
CA ALA A 42 -26.40 -32.75 14.14
C ALA A 42 -26.02 -33.69 12.98
N LEU A 43 -26.55 -34.93 12.96
CA LEU A 43 -26.35 -35.88 11.86
C LEU A 43 -27.05 -35.43 10.57
N ALA A 44 -28.24 -34.83 10.65
CA ALA A 44 -28.94 -34.26 9.51
C ALA A 44 -28.19 -33.06 8.92
N MET A 45 -27.67 -32.18 9.76
CA MET A 45 -26.81 -31.05 9.36
C MET A 45 -25.51 -31.54 8.70
N ALA A 46 -24.84 -32.53 9.31
CA ALA A 46 -23.60 -33.10 8.78
C ALA A 46 -23.80 -33.84 7.46
N SER A 47 -24.91 -34.56 7.28
CA SER A 47 -25.23 -35.25 6.03
C SER A 47 -25.66 -34.28 4.93
N ALA A 48 -26.42 -33.23 5.23
CA ALA A 48 -26.68 -32.14 4.29
C ALA A 48 -25.38 -31.43 3.85
N PHE A 49 -24.48 -31.13 4.79
CA PHE A 49 -23.18 -30.55 4.46
C PHE A 49 -22.30 -31.51 3.65
N TYR A 50 -22.32 -32.81 3.95
CA TYR A 50 -21.63 -33.83 3.17
C TYR A 50 -22.20 -34.00 1.76
N ILE A 51 -23.52 -33.90 1.56
CA ILE A 51 -24.14 -33.96 0.22
C ILE A 51 -23.79 -32.72 -0.60
N VAL A 52 -23.80 -31.53 0.00
CA VAL A 52 -23.36 -30.29 -0.67
C VAL A 52 -21.86 -30.33 -0.99
N TRP A 53 -21.03 -30.83 -0.07
CA TRP A 53 -19.59 -30.98 -0.26
C TRP A 53 -19.23 -32.04 -1.31
N SER A 54 -19.85 -33.22 -1.26
CA SER A 54 -19.64 -34.30 -2.24
C SER A 54 -20.21 -33.94 -3.61
N GLY A 55 -21.35 -33.24 -3.68
CA GLY A 55 -21.89 -32.67 -4.93
C GLY A 55 -20.94 -31.63 -5.56
N TRP A 56 -20.29 -30.80 -4.75
CA TRP A 56 -19.24 -29.87 -5.21
C TRP A 56 -17.99 -30.61 -5.69
N HIS A 57 -17.63 -31.74 -5.07
CA HIS A 57 -16.47 -32.55 -5.45
C HIS A 57 -16.71 -33.53 -6.62
N HIS A 58 -17.96 -33.93 -6.92
CA HIS A 58 -18.30 -34.80 -8.05
C HIS A 58 -18.60 -34.07 -9.37
N HIS A 59 -18.22 -32.79 -9.49
CA HIS A 59 -18.13 -32.08 -10.77
C HIS A 59 -16.71 -31.67 -11.17
N ARG A 60 -15.71 -32.43 -10.72
CA ARG A 60 -14.39 -32.54 -11.36
C ARG A 60 -13.80 -33.95 -11.26
N THR A 61 -13.97 -34.75 -12.32
CA THR A 61 -12.88 -35.47 -13.02
C THR A 61 -13.42 -36.35 -14.15
N GLU A 62 -13.21 -35.92 -15.40
CA GLU A 62 -12.93 -36.80 -16.55
C GLU A 62 -11.74 -36.16 -17.33
N GLU A 63 -10.97 -36.99 -18.06
CA GLU A 63 -9.60 -36.71 -18.53
C GLU A 63 -9.40 -37.21 -19.99
N LEU A 64 -8.44 -36.76 -20.81
CA LEU A 64 -7.28 -35.83 -20.68
C LEU A 64 -7.15 -35.08 -22.05
N PRO A 65 -6.00 -34.72 -22.70
CA PRO A 65 -4.57 -34.80 -22.38
C PRO A 65 -3.88 -33.39 -22.41
N PRO A 66 -2.53 -33.27 -22.35
CA PRO A 66 -1.86 -32.42 -21.38
C PRO A 66 -1.72 -30.95 -21.81
N GLY A 67 -2.73 -30.13 -21.50
CA GLY A 67 -2.62 -28.67 -21.51
C GLY A 67 -1.85 -28.18 -20.28
N ARG A 68 -0.65 -27.60 -20.48
CA ARG A 68 0.20 -27.05 -19.41
C ARG A 68 -0.58 -26.18 -18.42
N ASP A 69 -0.22 -26.35 -17.15
CA ASP A 69 -0.60 -25.49 -16.03
C ASP A 69 -0.24 -24.02 -16.32
N LEU A 70 -1.19 -23.25 -16.88
CA LEU A 70 -1.08 -21.80 -17.01
C LEU A 70 -1.40 -21.14 -15.66
N ARG A 71 -0.61 -21.51 -14.64
CA ARG A 71 -0.15 -20.55 -13.62
C ARG A 71 0.68 -19.49 -14.33
N GLY A 72 0.00 -18.62 -15.07
CA GLY A 72 0.63 -17.58 -15.84
C GLY A 72 1.43 -16.69 -14.91
N GLN A 73 2.77 -16.82 -14.94
CA GLN A 73 3.62 -15.67 -14.70
C GLN A 73 3.09 -14.58 -15.61
N LEU A 74 2.49 -13.54 -15.02
CA LEU A 74 2.08 -12.36 -15.78
C LEU A 74 3.30 -11.91 -16.58
N ILE A 75 3.13 -11.71 -17.89
CA ILE A 75 4.24 -11.40 -18.80
C ILE A 75 4.99 -10.17 -18.25
N GLY A 76 6.31 -10.30 -18.10
CA GLY A 76 7.17 -9.29 -17.43
C GLY A 76 7.38 -9.49 -15.92
N SER A 77 6.76 -10.48 -15.27
CA SER A 77 7.00 -10.76 -13.84
C SER A 77 8.30 -11.53 -13.57
N LEU A 78 9.05 -11.15 -12.52
CA LEU A 78 10.31 -11.82 -12.19
C LEU A 78 10.06 -13.30 -11.84
N PRO A 79 10.94 -14.26 -12.19
CA PRO A 79 10.93 -15.59 -11.59
C PRO A 79 11.10 -15.52 -10.07
N GLU A 80 10.54 -16.48 -9.30
CA GLU A 80 10.57 -16.41 -7.83
C GLU A 80 11.98 -16.29 -7.26
N ALA A 81 12.94 -17.07 -7.77
CA ALA A 81 14.33 -17.01 -7.34
C ALA A 81 14.96 -15.61 -7.57
N ARG A 82 14.55 -14.90 -8.63
CA ARG A 82 15.00 -13.52 -8.90
C ARG A 82 14.29 -12.52 -7.98
N MET A 83 12.98 -12.67 -7.75
CA MET A 83 12.23 -11.88 -6.77
C MET A 83 12.80 -11.99 -5.35
N ARG A 84 13.11 -13.21 -4.88
CA ARG A 84 13.78 -13.43 -3.59
C ARG A 84 15.18 -12.80 -3.54
N ARG A 85 15.92 -12.82 -4.66
CA ARG A 85 17.23 -12.14 -4.77
C ARG A 85 17.09 -10.62 -4.65
N VAL A 86 16.18 -10.00 -5.40
CA VAL A 86 15.91 -8.55 -5.36
C VAL A 86 15.49 -8.13 -3.95
N VAL A 87 14.57 -8.84 -3.33
CA VAL A 87 14.14 -8.59 -1.94
C VAL A 87 15.30 -8.77 -0.95
N GLY A 88 16.14 -9.79 -1.13
CA GLY A 88 17.35 -10.03 -0.32
C GLY A 88 18.52 -9.07 -0.61
N GLN A 89 18.39 -8.18 -1.59
CA GLN A 89 19.34 -7.09 -1.86
C GLN A 89 18.92 -5.76 -1.23
N LEU A 90 17.74 -5.70 -0.58
CA LEU A 90 17.27 -4.56 0.20
C LEU A 90 17.94 -4.50 1.58
N ASP A 91 19.25 -4.32 1.52
CA ASP A 91 20.12 -3.85 2.57
C ASP A 91 20.49 -2.40 2.22
N PRO A 92 20.28 -1.40 3.11
CA PRO A 92 20.62 -0.01 2.84
C PRO A 92 22.08 0.21 2.39
N GLN A 93 23.04 -0.54 2.96
CA GLN A 93 24.45 -0.45 2.55
C GLN A 93 24.69 -1.02 1.15
N ARG A 94 23.83 -1.94 0.71
CA ARG A 94 23.93 -2.63 -0.57
C ARG A 94 23.20 -1.91 -1.70
N LEU A 95 22.06 -1.26 -1.40
CA LEU A 95 21.37 -0.33 -2.31
C LEU A 95 22.33 0.76 -2.80
N TRP A 96 23.07 1.35 -1.87
CA TRP A 96 24.11 2.34 -2.15
C TRP A 96 25.20 1.78 -3.08
N ASN A 97 25.79 0.63 -2.73
CA ASN A 97 26.97 0.12 -3.44
C ASN A 97 26.69 -0.58 -4.78
N ILE A 98 25.56 -1.27 -4.94
CA ILE A 98 25.26 -2.06 -6.16
C ILE A 98 24.42 -1.26 -7.17
N TYR A 99 23.47 -0.45 -6.71
CA TYR A 99 22.52 0.21 -7.61
C TYR A 99 22.80 1.69 -7.78
N LEU A 100 23.03 2.43 -6.70
CA LEU A 100 23.23 3.88 -6.80
C LEU A 100 24.65 4.24 -7.26
N ARG A 101 25.69 3.69 -6.61
CA ARG A 101 27.10 4.04 -6.85
C ARG A 101 27.55 3.85 -8.31
N PRO A 102 27.19 2.78 -9.05
CA PRO A 102 27.54 2.65 -10.46
C PRO A 102 26.85 3.68 -11.38
N LEU A 103 25.71 4.23 -10.95
CA LEU A 103 25.00 5.29 -11.67
C LEU A 103 25.57 6.70 -11.36
N LEU A 104 26.38 6.86 -10.31
CA LEU A 104 27.02 8.13 -9.91
C LEU A 104 28.28 8.46 -10.72
N VAL A 105 28.21 8.32 -12.05
CA VAL A 105 29.27 8.72 -12.99
C VAL A 105 28.92 10.01 -13.73
N VAL A 106 29.94 10.72 -14.24
CA VAL A 106 29.77 11.95 -15.04
C VAL A 106 29.10 11.60 -16.38
N ARG A 107 27.83 11.97 -16.51
CA ARG A 107 26.90 11.49 -17.55
C ARG A 107 26.19 12.61 -18.31
N THR A 108 26.91 13.69 -18.62
CA THR A 108 26.45 14.74 -19.54
C THR A 108 26.00 14.14 -20.88
N PRO A 109 25.00 14.72 -21.56
CA PRO A 109 24.49 14.18 -22.83
C PRO A 109 25.62 13.93 -23.85
N GLY A 110 25.70 12.70 -24.38
CA GLY A 110 26.73 12.29 -25.33
C GLY A 110 28.07 11.82 -24.71
N SER A 111 28.26 11.91 -23.39
CA SER A 111 29.49 11.41 -22.75
C SER A 111 29.59 9.87 -22.82
N PRO A 112 30.81 9.28 -22.71
CA PRO A 112 30.97 7.82 -22.60
C PRO A 112 30.15 7.21 -21.45
N GLY A 113 30.09 7.87 -20.30
CA GLY A 113 29.26 7.42 -19.16
C GLY A 113 27.76 7.49 -19.44
N ASN A 114 27.30 8.50 -20.19
CA ASN A 114 25.92 8.59 -20.67
C ASN A 114 25.58 7.45 -21.64
N LEU A 115 26.47 7.18 -22.60
CA LEU A 115 26.33 6.11 -23.59
C LEU A 115 26.39 4.71 -22.97
N GLN A 116 27.24 4.49 -21.96
CA GLN A 116 27.38 3.19 -21.29
C GLN A 116 26.10 2.81 -20.52
N VAL A 117 25.43 3.76 -19.87
CA VAL A 117 24.12 3.54 -19.24
C VAL A 117 23.01 3.40 -20.28
N ARG A 118 22.96 4.27 -21.32
CA ARG A 118 21.93 4.20 -22.38
C ARG A 118 22.00 2.94 -23.25
N LYS A 119 23.17 2.29 -23.36
CA LYS A 119 23.32 1.00 -24.07
C LYS A 119 22.71 -0.19 -23.31
N ALA A 120 22.46 -0.06 -22.01
CA ALA A 120 21.97 -1.16 -21.18
C ALA A 120 20.43 -1.31 -21.21
N ALA A 121 19.68 -0.21 -21.37
CA ALA A 121 18.22 -0.23 -21.46
C ALA A 121 17.67 1.00 -22.22
N PRO A 122 16.55 0.87 -22.96
CA PRO A 122 15.89 1.99 -23.64
C PRO A 122 15.24 2.98 -22.65
N VAL A 123 15.01 2.56 -21.41
CA VAL A 123 14.42 3.32 -20.31
C VAL A 123 15.38 3.27 -19.12
N THR A 124 15.45 4.33 -18.33
CA THR A 124 16.31 4.41 -17.14
C THR A 124 15.58 5.07 -15.98
N LEU A 125 16.07 4.87 -14.75
CA LEU A 125 15.52 5.49 -13.56
C LEU A 125 16.01 6.95 -13.41
N GLN A 126 15.07 7.87 -13.23
CA GLN A 126 15.31 9.20 -12.71
C GLN A 126 14.66 9.32 -11.33
N LEU A 127 15.38 9.87 -10.36
CA LEU A 127 14.84 10.23 -9.05
C LEU A 127 14.74 11.75 -8.97
N LEU A 128 13.62 12.23 -8.45
CA LEU A 128 13.36 13.65 -8.20
C LEU A 128 13.05 13.81 -6.72
N PHE A 129 13.79 14.68 -6.06
CA PHE A 129 13.50 15.15 -4.71
C PHE A 129 13.11 16.60 -4.88
N LEU A 130 11.83 16.89 -4.67
CA LEU A 130 11.21 18.16 -4.97
C LEU A 130 11.19 19.00 -3.69
N ASP A 131 11.33 20.32 -3.86
CA ASP A 131 11.44 21.29 -2.77
C ASP A 131 10.22 22.20 -2.76
N GLY A 132 9.73 22.56 -1.57
CA GLY A 132 8.52 23.36 -1.39
C GLY A 132 7.29 22.77 -2.08
N GLU A 133 6.98 21.50 -1.84
CA GLU A 133 5.65 20.93 -2.16
C GLU A 133 4.58 21.64 -1.31
N GLU A 134 4.84 21.72 0.00
CA GLU A 134 3.97 22.33 1.01
C GLU A 134 3.65 23.81 0.79
N ALA A 135 2.50 24.21 1.33
CA ALA A 135 2.11 25.60 1.45
C ALA A 135 2.85 26.30 2.60
N LEU A 136 3.30 27.54 2.40
CA LEU A 136 3.89 28.36 3.47
C LEU A 136 2.83 28.97 4.39
N ARG A 137 1.58 29.12 3.92
CA ARG A 137 0.45 29.65 4.70
C ARG A 137 -0.88 28.96 4.40
N GLU A 138 -1.27 28.92 3.13
CA GLU A 138 -2.60 28.44 2.72
C GLU A 138 -2.49 27.74 1.37
N TRP A 139 -2.92 26.47 1.32
CA TRP A 139 -2.85 25.68 0.11
C TRP A 139 -3.62 26.34 -1.04
N GLY A 140 -2.92 26.63 -2.13
CA GLY A 140 -3.55 27.21 -3.31
C GLY A 140 -2.58 27.40 -4.48
N PRO A 141 -3.07 27.83 -5.65
CA PRO A 141 -2.35 27.75 -6.93
C PRO A 141 -1.05 28.57 -7.04
N LYS A 142 -0.67 29.30 -5.99
CA LYS A 142 0.57 30.08 -5.88
C LYS A 142 1.42 29.72 -4.66
N ASP A 143 0.79 29.21 -3.59
CA ASP A 143 1.37 28.86 -2.29
C ASP A 143 1.24 27.34 -2.06
N SER A 144 1.90 26.59 -2.95
CA SER A 144 2.12 25.14 -2.93
C SER A 144 2.95 24.77 -4.16
N LEU A 145 3.47 23.54 -4.24
CA LEU A 145 4.04 22.92 -5.44
C LEU A 145 5.15 23.77 -6.11
N TYR A 146 5.96 24.48 -5.32
CA TYR A 146 6.96 25.43 -5.80
C TYR A 146 8.01 24.74 -6.70
N GLY A 147 8.63 23.66 -6.20
CA GLY A 147 9.67 22.90 -6.90
C GLY A 147 9.14 22.17 -8.13
N SER A 148 7.99 21.49 -8.04
CA SER A 148 7.39 20.80 -9.19
C SER A 148 6.90 21.76 -10.27
N ARG A 149 6.27 22.90 -9.92
CA ARG A 149 5.88 23.93 -10.90
C ARG A 149 7.10 24.44 -11.66
N HIS A 150 8.18 24.76 -10.95
CA HIS A 150 9.43 25.24 -11.55
C HIS A 150 10.11 24.16 -12.40
N LEU A 151 10.27 22.93 -11.88
CA LEU A 151 10.94 21.85 -12.59
C LEU A 151 10.17 21.40 -13.84
N ALA A 152 8.85 21.29 -13.78
CA ALA A 152 8.04 20.94 -14.94
C ALA A 152 8.17 22.00 -16.05
N GLN A 153 8.21 23.29 -15.68
CA GLN A 153 8.46 24.38 -16.64
C GLN A 153 9.88 24.32 -17.25
N LEU A 154 10.89 23.98 -16.45
CA LEU A 154 12.27 23.81 -16.90
C LEU A 154 12.46 22.58 -17.80
N MET A 155 11.74 21.48 -17.53
CA MET A 155 11.77 20.28 -18.36
C MET A 155 11.04 20.49 -19.70
N GLU A 156 10.03 21.36 -19.73
CA GLU A 156 9.32 21.76 -20.94
C GLU A 156 10.15 22.70 -21.83
N SER A 157 10.98 23.57 -21.25
CA SER A 157 11.87 24.44 -22.04
C SER A 157 13.18 23.76 -22.46
N ALA A 158 13.59 22.68 -21.78
CA ALA A 158 14.83 21.96 -22.07
C ALA A 158 14.66 20.93 -23.21
N PRO A 159 15.38 21.04 -24.34
CA PRO A 159 15.32 20.05 -25.41
C PRO A 159 15.76 18.65 -24.98
N HIS A 160 15.25 17.64 -25.67
CA HIS A 160 15.65 16.24 -25.50
C HIS A 160 15.72 15.51 -26.85
N SER A 161 16.04 14.21 -26.83
CA SER A 161 15.91 13.31 -27.98
C SER A 161 15.71 11.87 -27.48
N PRO A 162 14.63 11.17 -27.91
CA PRO A 162 13.83 11.45 -29.11
C PRO A 162 12.65 12.42 -28.95
N GLY A 163 12.18 12.71 -27.74
CA GLY A 163 11.09 13.68 -27.51
C GLY A 163 11.55 15.14 -27.66
N PRO A 164 10.67 16.09 -28.04
CA PRO A 164 11.06 17.48 -28.30
C PRO A 164 11.60 18.20 -27.05
N THR A 165 11.11 17.83 -25.86
CA THR A 165 11.52 18.40 -24.57
C THR A 165 11.75 17.28 -23.56
N ARG A 166 12.35 17.59 -22.39
CA ARG A 166 12.54 16.60 -21.32
C ARG A 166 11.22 16.10 -20.72
N ILE A 167 10.09 16.82 -20.87
CA ILE A 167 8.77 16.31 -20.46
C ILE A 167 8.42 15.00 -21.18
N GLN A 168 8.66 14.90 -22.49
CA GLN A 168 8.36 13.69 -23.27
C GLN A 168 9.38 12.56 -23.05
N ALA A 169 10.42 12.79 -22.23
CA ALA A 169 11.32 11.73 -21.76
C ALA A 169 10.75 10.95 -20.57
N ILE A 170 9.72 11.48 -19.89
CA ILE A 170 9.08 10.84 -18.74
C ILE A 170 8.04 9.83 -19.24
N GLU A 171 8.40 8.55 -19.29
CA GLU A 171 7.47 7.48 -19.67
C GLU A 171 6.38 7.24 -18.61
N LEU A 172 6.76 7.29 -17.34
CA LEU A 172 5.88 7.15 -16.18
C LEU A 172 6.45 7.98 -15.01
N PHE A 173 5.63 8.87 -14.46
CA PHE A 173 5.94 9.60 -13.23
C PHE A 173 5.26 8.88 -12.06
N VAL A 174 6.04 8.18 -11.24
CA VAL A 174 5.53 7.56 -10.00
C VAL A 174 5.82 8.51 -8.85
N LEU A 175 4.78 9.10 -8.27
CA LEU A 175 4.88 9.96 -7.09
C LEU A 175 4.62 9.13 -5.84
N LEU A 176 5.47 9.29 -4.83
CA LEU A 176 5.39 8.56 -3.56
C LEU A 176 5.17 9.60 -2.48
N ASP A 177 4.04 9.54 -1.78
CA ASP A 177 3.68 10.50 -0.75
C ASP A 177 2.88 9.85 0.40
N LEU A 178 2.93 10.45 1.58
CA LEU A 178 2.28 9.99 2.83
C LEU A 178 2.47 8.50 3.12
N LEU A 179 3.72 8.03 3.00
CA LEU A 179 4.11 6.63 3.18
C LEU A 179 4.73 6.38 4.56
N GLY A 180 4.44 5.20 5.13
CA GLY A 180 5.13 4.67 6.31
C GLY A 180 4.29 4.53 7.57
N ALA A 181 3.12 5.19 7.62
CA ALA A 181 2.08 4.95 8.62
C ALA A 181 1.57 3.48 8.62
N PRO A 182 0.95 3.00 9.71
CA PRO A 182 0.29 1.70 9.73
C PRO A 182 -0.96 1.68 8.84
N HIS A 183 -1.23 0.53 8.20
CA HIS A 183 -2.44 0.28 7.39
C HIS A 183 -2.75 1.31 6.27
N PRO A 184 -1.78 1.73 5.43
CA PRO A 184 -2.07 2.64 4.32
C PRO A 184 -2.96 1.95 3.29
N THR A 185 -3.79 2.74 2.59
CA THR A 185 -4.62 2.24 1.47
C THR A 185 -4.42 3.12 0.24
N PHE A 186 -4.05 2.49 -0.87
CA PHE A 186 -3.78 3.15 -2.15
C PHE A 186 -4.89 2.81 -3.14
N TYR A 187 -5.19 3.75 -4.04
CA TYR A 187 -6.19 3.61 -5.09
C TYR A 187 -5.63 4.04 -6.45
N SER A 188 -6.29 3.64 -7.53
CA SER A 188 -5.85 3.98 -8.90
C SER A 188 -6.39 5.35 -9.32
N HIS A 189 -5.71 6.44 -8.96
CA HIS A 189 -6.12 7.82 -9.27
C HIS A 189 -6.26 8.12 -10.77
N PHE A 190 -5.53 7.42 -11.66
CA PHE A 190 -5.52 7.71 -13.10
C PHE A 190 -5.78 6.45 -13.95
N PRO A 191 -6.88 6.38 -14.73
CA PRO A 191 -7.15 5.24 -15.62
C PRO A 191 -6.02 4.94 -16.61
N ARG A 192 -5.32 5.99 -17.10
CA ARG A 192 -4.20 5.87 -18.05
C ARG A 192 -3.02 5.04 -17.53
N THR A 193 -2.82 5.00 -16.21
CA THR A 193 -1.71 4.29 -15.55
C THR A 193 -2.19 3.14 -14.66
N ALA A 194 -3.51 2.88 -14.59
CA ALA A 194 -4.11 1.83 -13.80
C ALA A 194 -3.44 0.45 -13.98
N ARG A 195 -2.91 0.13 -15.17
CA ARG A 195 -2.14 -1.11 -15.41
C ARG A 195 -0.95 -1.27 -14.44
N TRP A 196 -0.28 -0.19 -14.10
CA TRP A 196 0.86 -0.16 -13.18
C TRP A 196 0.43 -0.27 -11.72
N PHE A 197 -0.71 0.33 -11.36
CA PHE A 197 -1.37 0.09 -10.07
C PHE A 197 -1.72 -1.40 -9.88
N HIS A 198 -2.28 -2.05 -10.91
CA HIS A 198 -2.54 -3.49 -10.91
C HIS A 198 -1.25 -4.34 -10.84
N ARG A 199 -0.12 -3.87 -11.38
CA ARG A 199 1.20 -4.50 -11.16
C ARG A 199 1.58 -4.48 -9.68
N LEU A 200 1.52 -3.31 -9.02
CA LEU A 200 1.84 -3.18 -7.60
C LEU A 200 0.96 -4.08 -6.72
N LYS A 201 -0.35 -4.11 -6.97
CA LYS A 201 -1.28 -5.04 -6.33
C LYS A 201 -0.91 -6.50 -6.56
N SER A 202 -0.51 -6.88 -7.77
CA SER A 202 -0.06 -8.25 -8.04
C SER A 202 1.26 -8.59 -7.34
N ILE A 203 2.15 -7.62 -7.13
CA ILE A 203 3.42 -7.78 -6.43
C ILE A 203 3.16 -7.96 -4.92
N GLU A 204 2.31 -7.13 -4.32
CA GLU A 204 1.85 -7.25 -2.93
C GLU A 204 1.33 -8.68 -2.64
N LYS A 205 0.31 -9.12 -3.39
CA LYS A 205 -0.28 -10.46 -3.28
C LYS A 205 0.76 -11.57 -3.38
N ARG A 206 1.75 -11.39 -4.26
CA ARG A 206 2.80 -12.38 -4.49
C ARG A 206 3.83 -12.41 -3.36
N LEU A 207 4.27 -11.25 -2.88
CA LEU A 207 5.18 -11.17 -1.73
C LEU A 207 4.52 -11.70 -0.46
N HIS A 208 3.23 -11.46 -0.25
CA HIS A 208 2.44 -12.07 0.82
C HIS A 208 2.49 -13.61 0.75
N ARG A 209 2.10 -14.21 -0.38
CA ARG A 209 2.13 -15.68 -0.59
C ARG A 209 3.51 -16.32 -0.40
N LEU A 210 4.58 -15.57 -0.65
CA LEU A 210 5.96 -16.04 -0.50
C LEU A 210 6.52 -15.87 0.92
N ASN A 211 5.70 -15.38 1.86
CA ASN A 211 6.06 -15.00 3.24
C ASN A 211 7.17 -13.93 3.28
N LEU A 212 7.12 -12.97 2.35
CA LEU A 212 8.07 -11.87 2.21
C LEU A 212 7.53 -10.51 2.69
N LEU A 213 6.35 -10.48 3.31
CA LEU A 213 5.78 -9.30 3.96
C LEU A 213 5.62 -9.53 5.47
N GLN A 214 5.76 -8.48 6.28
CA GLN A 214 5.66 -8.50 7.74
C GLN A 214 4.38 -7.79 8.21
N SER A 215 3.76 -8.23 9.30
CA SER A 215 2.51 -7.64 9.84
C SER A 215 1.40 -7.45 8.77
N HIS A 216 1.30 -8.41 7.84
CA HIS A 216 0.44 -8.33 6.65
C HIS A 216 -0.54 -9.53 6.59
N PRO A 217 -1.53 -9.62 7.51
CA PRO A 217 -2.38 -10.81 7.69
C PRO A 217 -3.30 -11.17 6.52
N GLN A 218 -3.58 -10.25 5.59
CA GLN A 218 -4.47 -10.50 4.44
C GLN A 218 -3.68 -10.49 3.13
N GLU A 219 -4.20 -11.11 2.07
CA GLU A 219 -3.50 -11.18 0.77
C GLU A 219 -3.38 -9.81 0.06
N VAL A 220 -4.33 -8.92 0.32
CA VAL A 220 -4.34 -7.51 -0.11
C VAL A 220 -4.73 -6.67 1.10
N MET A 221 -3.91 -5.67 1.42
CA MET A 221 -4.17 -4.66 2.44
C MET A 221 -3.94 -3.25 1.92
N TYR A 222 -2.92 -3.06 1.08
CA TYR A 222 -2.47 -1.77 0.61
C TYR A 222 -3.15 -1.35 -0.70
N PHE A 223 -3.08 -2.17 -1.76
CA PHE A 223 -3.54 -1.74 -3.09
C PHE A 223 -5.01 -2.11 -3.31
N GLN A 224 -5.91 -1.21 -2.91
CA GLN A 224 -7.35 -1.44 -2.90
C GLN A 224 -7.99 -1.38 -4.30
N PRO A 225 -9.09 -2.11 -4.55
CA PRO A 225 -9.88 -1.96 -5.77
C PRO A 225 -10.81 -0.73 -5.67
N GLY A 226 -11.36 -0.31 -6.81
CA GLY A 226 -12.33 0.79 -6.88
C GLY A 226 -11.69 2.15 -7.14
N GLU A 227 -12.53 3.18 -7.06
CA GLU A 227 -12.15 4.58 -7.25
C GLU A 227 -11.57 5.17 -5.95
N PRO A 228 -10.64 6.13 -6.04
CA PRO A 228 -10.14 6.82 -4.84
C PRO A 228 -11.26 7.60 -4.16
N PRO A 229 -11.24 7.77 -2.81
CA PRO A 229 -12.23 8.57 -2.08
C PRO A 229 -12.29 10.04 -2.52
N GLY A 230 -11.23 10.55 -3.16
CA GLY A 230 -11.15 11.88 -3.74
C GLY A 230 -9.88 12.05 -4.57
N SER A 231 -9.81 13.15 -5.31
CA SER A 231 -8.57 13.62 -5.94
C SER A 231 -7.75 14.42 -4.93
N VAL A 232 -6.43 14.29 -4.99
CA VAL A 232 -5.48 15.06 -4.18
C VAL A 232 -4.63 15.90 -5.13
N GLU A 233 -4.46 17.19 -4.86
CA GLU A 233 -3.43 18.00 -5.53
C GLU A 233 -2.09 17.77 -4.82
N ASP A 234 -1.03 17.55 -5.59
CA ASP A 234 0.32 17.21 -5.14
C ASP A 234 1.27 17.48 -6.33
N ASP A 235 2.58 17.33 -6.15
CA ASP A 235 3.70 17.62 -7.07
C ASP A 235 3.60 16.96 -8.46
N HIS A 236 2.70 15.99 -8.64
CA HIS A 236 2.41 15.42 -9.95
C HIS A 236 1.60 16.37 -10.86
N ILE A 237 0.84 17.32 -10.30
CA ILE A 237 -0.09 18.19 -11.04
C ILE A 237 0.60 18.99 -12.16
N PRO A 238 1.78 19.64 -11.96
CA PRO A 238 2.49 20.35 -13.03
C PRO A 238 2.98 19.47 -14.18
N PHE A 239 3.25 18.18 -13.92
CA PHE A 239 3.64 17.19 -14.93
C PHE A 239 2.42 16.61 -15.65
N LEU A 240 1.36 16.28 -14.90
CA LEU A 240 0.09 15.78 -15.43
C LEU A 240 -0.54 16.76 -16.42
N ARG A 241 -0.55 18.06 -16.09
CA ARG A 241 -1.03 19.15 -16.97
C ARG A 241 -0.25 19.25 -18.28
N ARG A 242 0.96 18.68 -18.36
CA ARG A 242 1.82 18.60 -19.55
C ARG A 242 1.75 17.23 -20.26
N GLY A 243 0.77 16.40 -19.90
CA GLY A 243 0.49 15.13 -20.55
C GLY A 243 1.36 13.94 -20.07
N VAL A 244 2.15 14.11 -19.01
CA VAL A 244 2.94 13.02 -18.42
C VAL A 244 2.02 11.97 -17.80
N PRO A 245 2.22 10.66 -18.04
CA PRO A 245 1.48 9.61 -17.34
C PRO A 245 1.89 9.56 -15.86
N VAL A 246 0.94 9.78 -14.95
CA VAL A 246 1.18 9.78 -13.49
C VAL A 246 0.63 8.53 -12.84
N LEU A 247 1.40 7.93 -11.92
CA LEU A 247 0.93 6.97 -10.93
C LEU A 247 1.17 7.58 -9.54
N HIS A 248 0.10 8.04 -8.89
CA HIS A 248 0.16 8.67 -7.57
C HIS A 248 0.01 7.59 -6.50
N LEU A 249 1.05 7.37 -5.70
CA LEU A 249 1.09 6.40 -4.61
C LEU A 249 1.04 7.16 -3.28
N ILE A 250 -0.15 7.66 -2.97
CA ILE A 250 -0.49 8.35 -1.72
C ILE A 250 -1.54 7.56 -0.95
N SER A 251 -1.38 7.42 0.37
CA SER A 251 -2.41 6.78 1.20
C SER A 251 -3.66 7.64 1.21
N THR A 252 -4.83 7.08 0.89
CA THR A 252 -6.14 7.75 1.04
C THR A 252 -7.11 6.81 1.76
N PRO A 253 -7.52 7.09 3.01
CA PRO A 253 -7.27 8.30 3.79
C PRO A 253 -5.80 8.52 4.15
N PHE A 254 -5.49 9.78 4.43
CA PHE A 254 -4.17 10.22 4.90
C PHE A 254 -3.84 9.60 6.27
N PRO A 255 -2.55 9.49 6.64
CA PRO A 255 -2.14 9.12 8.00
C PRO A 255 -2.86 9.96 9.06
N SER A 256 -3.24 9.36 10.18
CA SER A 256 -3.94 10.06 11.28
C SER A 256 -3.11 11.17 11.94
N VAL A 257 -1.81 11.23 11.67
CA VAL A 257 -0.85 12.23 12.16
C VAL A 257 -0.52 13.31 11.11
N TRP A 258 -1.06 13.22 9.90
CA TRP A 258 -0.77 14.16 8.81
C TRP A 258 -1.06 15.62 9.21
N HIS A 259 -0.13 16.52 8.87
CA HIS A 259 -0.12 17.94 9.26
C HIS A 259 -0.18 18.17 10.79
N THR A 260 0.33 17.23 11.59
CA THR A 260 0.51 17.39 13.04
C THR A 260 1.98 17.16 13.43
N PRO A 261 2.45 17.70 14.56
CA PRO A 261 3.79 17.40 15.10
C PRO A 261 4.01 15.93 15.48
N ASP A 262 2.95 15.11 15.51
CA ASP A 262 3.05 13.68 15.76
C ASP A 262 3.55 12.91 14.51
N ASP A 263 3.57 13.53 13.31
CA ASP A 263 4.20 12.93 12.13
C ASP A 263 5.73 12.90 12.30
N SER A 264 6.21 11.77 12.82
CA SER A 264 7.54 11.59 13.36
C SER A 264 7.96 10.13 13.29
N GLU A 265 9.28 9.87 13.36
CA GLU A 265 9.85 8.51 13.29
C GLU A 265 9.19 7.53 14.27
N ALA A 266 8.83 7.99 15.47
CA ALA A 266 8.21 7.18 16.52
C ALA A 266 6.80 6.66 16.14
N ASN A 267 6.09 7.33 15.24
CA ASN A 267 4.74 6.97 14.77
C ASN A 267 4.74 6.30 13.39
N LEU A 268 5.91 6.12 12.76
CA LEU A 268 6.04 5.22 11.61
C LEU A 268 5.80 3.76 12.03
N HIS A 269 5.37 2.93 11.09
CA HIS A 269 5.25 1.49 11.26
C HIS A 269 6.34 0.78 10.42
N PRO A 270 7.50 0.43 11.00
CA PRO A 270 8.63 -0.14 10.25
C PRO A 270 8.29 -1.36 9.39
N PRO A 271 7.40 -2.30 9.80
CA PRO A 271 6.96 -3.38 8.92
C PRO A 271 6.27 -2.87 7.64
N THR A 272 5.46 -1.81 7.70
CA THR A 272 4.87 -1.19 6.51
C THR A 272 5.97 -0.59 5.63
N VAL A 273 6.89 0.20 6.20
CA VAL A 273 8.00 0.83 5.46
C VAL A 273 8.82 -0.21 4.70
N HIS A 274 9.19 -1.31 5.35
CA HIS A 274 9.91 -2.42 4.72
C HIS A 274 9.07 -3.17 3.67
N ASN A 275 7.77 -3.38 3.90
CA ASN A 275 6.89 -4.00 2.91
C ASN A 275 6.76 -3.17 1.64
N LEU A 276 6.50 -1.86 1.76
CA LEU A 276 6.42 -0.94 0.62
C LEU A 276 7.75 -0.89 -0.13
N SER A 277 8.88 -0.85 0.59
CA SER A 277 10.22 -0.93 0.00
C SER A 277 10.40 -2.22 -0.84
N ARG A 278 9.93 -3.37 -0.35
CA ARG A 278 9.97 -4.65 -1.09
C ARG A 278 9.10 -4.63 -2.34
N ILE A 279 7.90 -4.07 -2.25
CA ILE A 279 6.97 -3.95 -3.37
C ILE A 279 7.54 -3.04 -4.46
N LEU A 280 8.05 -1.87 -4.09
CA LEU A 280 8.66 -0.90 -5.00
C LEU A 280 9.93 -1.43 -5.67
N ALA A 281 10.79 -2.15 -4.94
CA ALA A 281 12.00 -2.74 -5.49
C ALA A 281 11.72 -3.82 -6.54
N VAL A 282 10.72 -4.68 -6.29
CA VAL A 282 10.25 -5.64 -7.29
C VAL A 282 9.62 -4.92 -8.47
N PHE A 283 8.79 -3.91 -8.23
CA PHE A 283 8.16 -3.13 -9.31
C PHE A 283 9.22 -2.51 -10.23
N LEU A 284 10.25 -1.88 -9.66
CA LEU A 284 11.35 -1.28 -10.41
C LEU A 284 12.14 -2.33 -11.21
N ALA A 285 12.43 -3.49 -10.61
CA ALA A 285 13.12 -4.58 -11.28
C ALA A 285 12.29 -5.21 -12.42
N GLU A 286 10.97 -5.34 -12.25
CA GLU A 286 10.06 -5.77 -13.33
C GLU A 286 9.94 -4.72 -14.43
N TYR A 287 9.87 -3.43 -14.07
CA TYR A 287 9.73 -2.32 -15.01
C TYR A 287 10.99 -2.13 -15.88
N LEU A 288 12.18 -2.23 -15.28
CA LEU A 288 13.48 -2.03 -15.96
C LEU A 288 14.13 -3.33 -16.44
N GLY A 289 13.55 -4.51 -16.17
CA GLY A 289 14.06 -5.81 -16.63
C GLY A 289 15.32 -6.32 -15.92
N LEU A 290 15.53 -5.91 -14.66
CA LEU A 290 16.73 -6.21 -13.83
C LEU A 290 16.76 -7.66 -13.30
#